data_AF-A0A142I7X3-F1
#
_entry.id   AF-A0A142I7X3-F1
#
_cell.length_a   1.000
_cell.length_b   1.000
_cell.length_c   1.000
_cell.angle_alpha   90.00
_cell.angle_beta   90.00
_cell.angle_gamma   90.00
#
_symmetry.space_group_name_H-M   'P 1'
#
loop_
_entity.id
_entity.type
_entity.pdbx_description
1 polymer ?
#
loop_
_entity_poly.entity_id
_entity_poly.type
_entity_poly.pdbx_seq_one_letter_code
_entity_poly.pdbx_strand_id
1 'polypeptide(L)'
;GANPVGIRRGIETATKAAVDELHKISHEVSTKDEIAQVASVSSASKEVGNLIADAMEKVGNDGVITIEESKGINTELSVVEGMQFDRGYLSQYMVTDNDKMEADLDNPYILITDKKISNIQDILPLLQEIVQQGKSLLIIADDVDGEALPTLVLNK
;
A
#
# COMPACT_ATOMS: atom_id res chain seq x y z
N GLY A 1 -38.65 8.41 27.37
CA GLY A 1 -37.44 8.29 26.54
C GLY A 1 -37.83 7.77 25.18
N ALA A 2 -37.19 8.24 24.10
CA ALA A 2 -37.49 7.78 22.74
C ALA A 2 -37.05 6.31 22.54
N ASN A 3 -37.78 5.57 21.69
CA ASN A 3 -37.52 4.16 21.41
C ASN A 3 -36.22 4.00 20.59
N PRO A 4 -35.18 3.32 21.12
CA PRO A 4 -33.90 3.14 20.43
C PRO A 4 -34.01 2.50 19.04
N VAL A 5 -34.95 1.55 18.85
CA VAL A 5 -35.18 0.89 17.56
C VAL A 5 -35.77 1.87 16.54
N GLY A 6 -36.68 2.74 16.99
CA GLY A 6 -37.25 3.79 16.15
C GLY A 6 -36.23 4.85 15.74
N ILE A 7 -35.35 5.24 16.67
CA ILE A 7 -34.23 6.17 16.39
C ILE A 7 -33.29 5.57 15.36
N ARG A 8 -32.86 4.32 15.55
CA ARG A 8 -31.97 3.63 14.60
C ARG A 8 -32.58 3.60 13.20
N ARG A 9 -33.85 3.21 13.06
CA ARG A 9 -34.53 3.18 11.76
C ARG A 9 -34.62 4.56 11.13
N GLY A 10 -34.84 5.60 11.94
CA GLY A 10 -34.82 6.99 11.51
C GLY A 10 -33.45 7.41 10.96
N ILE A 11 -32.37 7.08 11.67
CA ILE A 11 -30.99 7.34 11.24
C ILE A 11 -30.70 6.60 9.93
N GLU A 12 -31.01 5.30 9.85
CA GLU A 12 -30.78 4.51 8.62
C GLU A 12 -31.50 5.11 7.40
N THR A 13 -32.76 5.54 7.59
CA THR A 13 -33.56 6.16 6.52
C THR A 13 -32.98 7.52 6.11
N ALA A 14 -32.57 8.35 7.09
CA ALA A 14 -31.99 9.66 6.84
C ALA A 14 -30.63 9.55 6.15
N THR A 15 -29.75 8.65 6.62
CA THR A 15 -28.44 8.39 6.01
C THR A 15 -28.60 7.90 4.58
N LYS A 16 -29.55 6.99 4.31
CA LYS A 16 -29.81 6.52 2.95
C LYS A 16 -30.22 7.67 2.03
N ALA A 17 -31.18 8.49 2.46
CA ALA A 17 -31.62 9.65 1.67
C ALA A 17 -30.47 10.66 1.43
N ALA A 18 -29.60 10.87 2.42
CA ALA A 18 -28.44 11.74 2.28
C ALA A 18 -27.41 11.18 1.28
N VAL A 19 -27.08 9.88 1.37
CA VAL A 19 -26.16 9.22 0.42
C VAL A 19 -26.71 9.23 -1.00
N ASP A 20 -28.01 8.94 -1.18
CA ASP A 20 -28.67 8.98 -2.49
C ASP A 20 -28.59 10.38 -3.10
N GLU A 21 -28.73 11.43 -2.30
CA GLU A 21 -28.60 12.81 -2.78
C GLU A 21 -27.14 13.19 -3.08
N LEU A 22 -26.19 12.75 -2.26
CA LEU A 22 -24.75 12.95 -2.51
C LEU A 22 -24.32 12.35 -3.85
N HIS A 23 -24.84 11.17 -4.22
CA HIS A 23 -24.60 10.56 -5.53
C HIS A 23 -25.21 11.33 -6.70
N LYS A 24 -26.33 12.05 -6.50
CA LYS A 24 -26.93 12.87 -7.56
C LYS A 24 -26.16 14.17 -7.78
N ILE A 25 -25.61 14.75 -6.73
CA ILE A 25 -24.86 16.00 -6.79
C ILE A 25 -23.35 15.80 -6.99
N SER A 26 -22.87 14.56 -6.97
CA SER A 26 -21.45 14.26 -7.18
C SER A 26 -21.01 14.70 -8.57
N HIS A 27 -19.80 15.21 -8.66
CA HIS A 27 -19.16 15.54 -9.92
C HIS A 27 -18.01 14.57 -10.17
N GLU A 28 -17.95 14.02 -11.38
CA GLU A 28 -16.85 13.16 -11.79
C GLU A 28 -15.62 14.03 -12.06
N VAL A 29 -14.51 13.71 -11.38
CA VAL A 29 -13.24 14.41 -11.54
C VAL A 29 -12.49 13.75 -12.70
N SER A 30 -12.24 14.51 -13.77
CA SER A 30 -11.67 13.95 -15.00
C SER A 30 -10.49 14.74 -15.55
N THR A 31 -10.35 16.00 -15.14
CA THR A 31 -9.28 16.87 -15.62
C THR A 31 -8.16 16.99 -14.59
N LYS A 32 -6.94 17.22 -15.09
CA LYS A 32 -5.77 17.48 -14.26
C LYS A 32 -6.00 18.64 -13.28
N ASP A 33 -6.67 19.71 -13.72
CA ASP A 33 -6.96 20.87 -12.88
C ASP A 33 -7.92 20.53 -11.73
N GLU A 34 -8.93 19.71 -11.97
CA GLU A 34 -9.84 19.23 -10.92
C GLU A 34 -9.11 18.31 -9.92
N ILE A 35 -8.25 17.41 -10.41
CA ILE A 35 -7.41 16.55 -9.56
C ILE A 35 -6.50 17.42 -8.69
N ALA A 36 -5.83 18.42 -9.28
CA ALA A 36 -4.97 19.36 -8.57
C ALA A 36 -5.74 20.13 -7.50
N GLN A 37 -6.97 20.55 -7.79
CA GLN A 37 -7.82 21.25 -6.84
C GLN A 37 -8.20 20.36 -5.65
N VAL A 38 -8.66 19.14 -5.90
CA VAL A 38 -9.03 18.19 -4.84
C VAL A 38 -7.81 17.85 -3.97
N ALA A 39 -6.68 17.55 -4.60
CA ALA A 39 -5.43 17.25 -3.90
C ALA A 39 -4.90 18.46 -3.10
N SER A 40 -5.04 19.68 -3.63
CA SER A 40 -4.67 20.91 -2.91
C SER A 40 -5.52 21.16 -1.68
N VAL A 41 -6.84 20.89 -1.77
CA VAL A 41 -7.75 21.02 -0.63
C VAL A 41 -7.43 19.97 0.44
N SER A 42 -7.17 18.73 0.04
CA SER A 42 -6.85 17.63 0.97
C SER A 42 -5.51 17.83 1.68
N SER A 43 -4.49 18.30 0.96
CA SER A 43 -3.15 18.55 1.50
C SER A 43 -2.96 19.93 2.12
N ALA A 44 -3.96 20.82 1.99
CA ALA A 44 -3.85 22.25 2.32
C ALA A 44 -2.66 22.96 1.64
N SER A 45 -2.18 22.45 0.50
CA SER A 45 -1.04 22.99 -0.25
C SER A 45 -1.26 22.90 -1.76
N LYS A 46 -1.19 24.05 -2.43
CA LYS A 46 -1.32 24.12 -3.90
C LYS A 46 -0.15 23.44 -4.61
N GLU A 47 1.04 23.50 -4.02
CA GLU A 47 2.24 22.87 -4.58
C GLU A 47 2.11 21.34 -4.57
N VAL A 48 1.69 20.76 -3.43
CA VAL A 48 1.46 19.31 -3.29
C VAL A 48 0.33 18.86 -4.22
N GLY A 49 -0.76 19.63 -4.31
CA GLY A 49 -1.85 19.31 -5.22
C GLY A 49 -1.42 19.25 -6.69
N ASN A 50 -0.59 20.19 -7.14
CA ASN A 50 -0.03 20.18 -8.49
C ASN A 50 0.89 18.98 -8.72
N LEU A 51 1.75 18.63 -7.76
CA LEU A 51 2.65 17.47 -7.87
C LEU A 51 1.86 16.16 -7.99
N ILE A 52 0.77 16.00 -7.22
CA ILE A 52 -0.10 14.82 -7.31
C ILE A 52 -0.78 14.77 -8.68
N ALA A 53 -1.26 15.90 -9.20
CA ALA A 53 -1.89 15.93 -10.52
C ALA A 53 -0.89 15.63 -11.65
N ASP A 54 0.35 16.13 -11.55
CA ASP A 54 1.44 15.80 -12.46
C ASP A 54 1.81 14.30 -12.40
N ALA A 55 1.80 13.71 -11.20
CA ALA A 55 2.03 12.28 -11.00
C ALA A 55 0.93 11.45 -11.68
N MET A 56 -0.34 11.75 -11.37
CA MET A 56 -1.52 11.07 -11.93
C MET A 56 -1.56 11.13 -13.46
N GLU A 57 -1.18 12.26 -14.07
CA GLU A 57 -1.11 12.38 -15.53
C GLU A 57 -0.05 11.47 -16.15
N LYS A 58 1.09 11.25 -15.46
CA LYS A 58 2.17 10.39 -15.94
C LYS A 58 1.89 8.90 -15.72
N VAL A 59 1.30 8.51 -14.58
CA VAL A 59 1.06 7.10 -14.23
C VAL A 59 -0.31 6.60 -14.68
N GLY A 60 -1.23 7.50 -15.04
CA GLY A 60 -2.63 7.20 -15.34
C GLY A 60 -3.50 7.12 -14.07
N ASN A 61 -4.82 7.08 -14.25
CA ASN A 61 -5.76 7.07 -13.11
C ASN A 61 -5.66 5.83 -12.21
N ASP A 62 -5.20 4.71 -12.78
CA ASP A 62 -5.00 3.44 -12.06
C ASP A 62 -3.53 3.21 -11.69
N GLY A 63 -2.68 4.23 -11.88
CA GLY A 63 -1.26 4.16 -11.55
C GLY A 63 -1.00 4.24 -10.04
N VAL A 64 0.09 3.62 -9.59
CA VAL A 64 0.49 3.64 -8.18
C VAL A 64 1.35 4.89 -7.92
N ILE A 65 1.00 5.64 -6.88
CA ILE A 65 1.79 6.76 -6.38
C ILE A 65 2.29 6.40 -4.98
N THR A 66 3.61 6.42 -4.81
CA THR A 66 4.28 6.18 -3.53
C THR A 66 5.00 7.44 -3.09
N ILE A 67 5.07 7.67 -1.78
CA ILE A 67 5.77 8.83 -1.18
C ILE A 67 7.00 8.29 -0.47
N GLU A 68 8.18 8.80 -0.87
CA GLU A 68 9.45 8.48 -0.23
C GLU A 68 10.03 9.72 0.48
N GLU A 69 10.81 9.49 1.54
CA GLU A 69 11.51 10.57 2.22
C GLU A 69 12.70 11.05 1.38
N SER A 70 12.61 12.28 0.87
CA SER A 70 13.71 12.90 0.12
C SER A 70 14.86 13.26 1.05
N LYS A 71 16.10 12.92 0.65
CA LYS A 71 17.33 13.39 1.32
C LYS A 71 17.69 14.84 0.95
N GLY A 72 17.00 15.43 -0.03
CA GLY A 72 17.19 16.80 -0.51
C GLY A 72 16.23 17.81 0.13
N ILE A 73 16.40 19.09 -0.21
CA ILE A 73 15.53 20.18 0.27
C ILE A 73 14.24 20.25 -0.56
N ASN A 74 14.28 19.76 -1.81
CA ASN A 74 13.18 19.84 -2.76
C ASN A 74 12.38 18.52 -2.80
N THR A 75 11.08 18.64 -3.03
CA THR A 75 10.22 17.52 -3.41
C THR A 75 10.39 17.23 -4.89
N GLU A 76 10.69 15.99 -5.23
CA GLU A 76 10.91 15.56 -6.61
C GLU A 76 9.85 14.53 -7.02
N LEU A 77 9.49 14.55 -8.31
CA LEU A 77 8.60 13.57 -8.92
C LEU A 77 9.39 12.71 -9.89
N SER A 78 9.60 11.44 -9.53
CA SER A 78 10.17 10.42 -10.40
C SER A 78 9.10 9.40 -10.79
N VAL A 79 9.17 8.90 -12.02
CA VAL A 79 8.38 7.75 -12.47
C VAL A 79 9.35 6.60 -12.58
N VAL A 80 9.08 5.52 -11.85
CA VAL A 80 9.91 4.33 -11.81
C VAL A 80 9.11 3.17 -12.41
N GLU A 81 9.78 2.31 -13.18
CA GLU A 81 9.19 1.06 -13.64
C GLU A 81 9.05 0.11 -12.44
N GLY A 82 7.83 -0.32 -12.17
CA GLY A 82 7.51 -1.19 -11.05
C GLY A 82 6.13 -1.80 -11.19
N MET A 83 5.75 -2.61 -10.20
CA MET A 83 4.43 -3.22 -10.14
C MET A 83 3.96 -3.37 -8.70
N GLN A 84 2.65 -3.30 -8.50
CA GLN A 84 1.98 -3.62 -7.25
C GLN A 84 0.94 -4.71 -7.52
N PHE A 85 0.72 -5.58 -6.55
CA PHE A 85 -0.32 -6.59 -6.56
C PHE A 85 -0.98 -6.66 -5.19
N ASP A 86 -2.24 -7.12 -5.14
CA ASP A 86 -3.05 -7.18 -3.92
C ASP A 86 -2.65 -8.38 -3.03
N ARG A 87 -1.40 -8.41 -2.57
CA ARG A 87 -0.87 -9.36 -1.58
C ARG A 87 -0.01 -8.64 -0.56
N GLY A 88 -0.22 -8.95 0.71
CA GLY A 88 0.60 -8.47 1.82
C GLY A 88 1.59 -9.51 2.33
N TYR A 89 2.27 -9.20 3.44
CA TYR A 89 3.11 -10.14 4.16
C TYR A 89 2.28 -11.26 4.81
N LEU A 90 2.85 -12.47 4.89
CA LEU A 90 2.18 -13.63 5.49
C LEU A 90 2.08 -13.56 7.02
N SER A 91 2.92 -12.75 7.66
CA SER A 91 2.98 -12.64 9.12
C SER A 91 3.26 -11.20 9.54
N GLN A 92 2.53 -10.69 10.54
CA GLN A 92 2.73 -9.34 11.08
C GLN A 92 4.13 -9.11 11.65
N TYR A 93 4.85 -10.17 12.01
CA TYR A 93 6.24 -10.06 12.46
C TYR A 93 7.19 -9.57 11.35
N MET A 94 6.78 -9.63 10.07
CA MET A 94 7.56 -9.12 8.95
C MET A 94 7.55 -7.58 8.83
N VAL A 95 6.66 -6.89 9.55
CA VAL A 95 6.54 -5.41 9.55
C VAL A 95 7.82 -4.76 10.06
N THR A 96 8.44 -3.88 9.28
CA THR A 96 9.64 -3.11 9.66
C THR A 96 9.28 -1.74 10.21
N ASP A 97 8.24 -1.10 9.66
CA ASP A 97 7.66 0.15 10.16
C ASP A 97 6.36 -0.17 10.90
N ASN A 98 6.40 -0.15 12.24
CA ASN A 98 5.24 -0.48 13.09
C ASN A 98 4.20 0.65 13.13
N ASP A 99 4.55 1.87 12.76
CA ASP A 99 3.62 2.99 12.77
C ASP A 99 2.76 2.96 11.51
N LYS A 100 3.36 2.64 10.36
CA LYS A 100 2.65 2.48 9.08
C LYS A 100 2.11 1.08 8.83
N MET A 101 2.59 0.09 9.59
CA MET A 101 2.33 -1.34 9.36
C MET A 101 2.84 -1.80 7.99
N GLU A 102 4.06 -1.41 7.65
CA GLU A 102 4.72 -1.67 6.35
C GLU A 102 5.98 -2.52 6.50
N ALA A 103 6.35 -3.24 5.44
CA ALA A 103 7.58 -4.03 5.35
C ALA A 103 8.51 -3.44 4.29
N ASP A 104 9.32 -2.48 4.72
CA ASP A 104 10.30 -1.76 3.92
C ASP A 104 11.62 -2.54 3.85
N LEU A 105 11.99 -2.95 2.64
CA LEU A 105 13.23 -3.67 2.36
C LEU A 105 14.11 -2.81 1.44
N ASP A 106 15.31 -2.46 1.90
CA ASP A 106 16.27 -1.71 1.08
C ASP A 106 17.09 -2.65 0.19
N ASN A 107 17.12 -2.37 -1.11
CA ASN A 107 17.83 -3.12 -2.15
C ASN A 107 17.74 -4.66 -1.98
N PRO A 108 16.53 -5.24 -1.87
CA PRO A 108 16.38 -6.66 -1.58
C PRO A 108 16.71 -7.54 -2.79
N TYR A 109 17.17 -8.75 -2.53
CA TYR A 109 17.04 -9.84 -3.50
C TYR A 109 15.58 -10.29 -3.59
N ILE A 110 15.15 -10.75 -4.76
CA ILE A 110 13.79 -11.26 -4.97
C ILE A 110 13.88 -12.72 -5.40
N LEU A 111 13.37 -13.62 -4.56
CA LEU A 111 13.18 -15.03 -4.88
C LEU A 111 11.75 -15.23 -5.40
N ILE A 112 11.62 -15.74 -6.62
CA ILE A 112 10.32 -16.03 -7.24
C ILE A 112 10.25 -17.53 -7.53
N THR A 113 9.20 -18.19 -7.06
CA THR A 113 8.95 -19.61 -7.30
C THR A 113 7.44 -19.88 -7.38
N ASP A 114 7.06 -20.87 -8.18
CA ASP A 114 5.67 -21.36 -8.26
C ASP A 114 5.39 -22.50 -7.25
N LYS A 115 6.39 -22.87 -6.44
CA LYS A 115 6.28 -23.92 -5.44
C LYS A 115 5.92 -23.35 -4.08
N LYS A 116 5.17 -24.14 -3.32
CA LYS A 116 4.98 -23.96 -1.90
C LYS A 116 6.27 -24.26 -1.12
N ILE A 117 6.62 -23.40 -0.16
CA ILE A 117 7.81 -23.53 0.70
C ILE A 117 7.33 -23.92 2.10
N SER A 118 7.34 -25.22 2.40
CA SER A 118 6.99 -25.73 3.72
C SER A 118 8.22 -26.11 4.56
N ASN A 119 9.34 -26.42 3.91
CA ASN A 119 10.59 -26.82 4.52
C ASN A 119 11.68 -25.78 4.28
N ILE A 120 12.37 -25.35 5.35
CA ILE A 120 13.44 -24.35 5.24
C ILE A 120 14.67 -24.88 4.48
N GLN A 121 14.90 -26.21 4.49
CA GLN A 121 16.05 -26.84 3.84
C GLN A 121 16.06 -26.61 2.32
N ASP A 122 14.89 -26.44 1.71
CA ASP A 122 14.75 -26.20 0.27
C ASP A 122 15.37 -24.87 -0.17
N ILE A 123 15.43 -23.89 0.74
CA ILE A 123 15.95 -22.54 0.48
C ILE A 123 17.16 -22.17 1.35
N LEU A 124 17.55 -23.03 2.30
CA LEU A 124 18.60 -22.75 3.27
C LEU A 124 19.95 -22.36 2.62
N PRO A 125 20.44 -23.03 1.55
CA PRO A 125 21.69 -22.64 0.91
C PRO A 125 21.64 -21.21 0.36
N LEU A 126 20.52 -20.82 -0.25
CA LEU A 126 20.31 -19.48 -0.79
C LEU A 126 20.25 -18.43 0.33
N LEU A 127 19.54 -18.73 1.42
CA LEU A 127 19.46 -17.82 2.57
C LEU A 127 20.85 -17.53 3.16
N GLN A 128 21.71 -18.55 3.25
CA GLN A 128 23.07 -18.38 3.77
C GLN A 128 23.91 -17.45 2.91
N GLU A 129 23.81 -17.54 1.58
CA GLU A 129 24.53 -16.64 0.67
C GLU A 129 24.04 -15.19 0.78
N ILE A 130 22.74 -14.97 0.94
CA ILE A 130 22.16 -13.63 1.05
C ILE A 130 22.51 -12.98 2.40
N VAL A 131 22.43 -13.75 3.49
CA VAL A 131 22.82 -13.29 4.83
C VAL A 131 24.29 -12.90 4.87
N GLN A 132 25.17 -13.67 4.21
CA GLN A 132 26.60 -13.31 4.09
C GLN A 132 26.84 -11.97 3.39
N GLN A 133 25.95 -11.57 2.49
CA GLN A 133 26.01 -10.29 1.80
C GLN A 133 25.36 -9.14 2.60
N GLY A 134 24.71 -9.44 3.72
CA GLY A 134 24.04 -8.46 4.56
C GLY A 134 22.88 -7.74 3.85
N LYS A 135 22.24 -8.41 2.87
CA LYS A 135 21.12 -7.85 2.11
C LYS A 135 19.80 -8.49 2.50
N SER A 136 18.70 -7.75 2.32
CA SER A 136 17.34 -8.23 2.52
C SER A 136 16.90 -9.19 1.40
N LEU A 137 15.87 -10.01 1.68
CA LEU A 137 15.26 -10.94 0.72
C LEU A 137 13.74 -10.80 0.75
N LEU A 138 13.14 -10.60 -0.42
CA LEU A 138 11.71 -10.75 -0.67
C LEU A 138 11.44 -12.12 -1.30
N ILE A 139 10.51 -12.89 -0.73
CA ILE A 139 10.11 -14.21 -1.25
C ILE A 139 8.69 -14.11 -1.81
N ILE A 140 8.53 -14.46 -3.08
CA ILE A 140 7.25 -14.60 -3.77
C ILE A 140 7.10 -16.09 -4.16
N ALA A 141 6.19 -16.77 -3.48
CA ALA A 141 5.92 -18.20 -3.64
C ALA A 141 4.40 -18.45 -3.73
N ASP A 142 3.99 -19.66 -4.11
CA ASP A 142 2.58 -20.07 -4.04
C ASP A 142 2.04 -19.96 -2.59
N ASP A 143 2.84 -20.42 -1.63
CA ASP A 143 2.58 -20.28 -0.19
C ASP A 143 3.88 -20.51 0.60
N VAL A 144 3.98 -19.96 1.81
CA VAL A 144 5.06 -20.23 2.76
C VAL A 144 4.47 -20.60 4.11
N ASP A 145 4.63 -21.85 4.50
CA ASP A 145 4.00 -22.40 5.69
C ASP A 145 4.90 -23.42 6.42
N GLY A 146 4.27 -24.27 7.25
CA GLY A 146 4.97 -25.36 7.91
C GLY A 146 6.06 -24.86 8.86
N GLU A 147 7.22 -25.51 8.81
CA GLU A 147 8.38 -25.12 9.61
C GLU A 147 9.16 -23.95 9.00
N ALA A 148 9.01 -23.69 7.70
CA ALA A 148 9.72 -22.60 7.03
C ALA A 148 9.28 -21.22 7.55
N LEU A 149 7.97 -20.98 7.69
CA LEU A 149 7.46 -19.67 8.10
C LEU A 149 7.95 -19.23 9.50
N PRO A 150 7.83 -20.04 10.57
CA PRO A 150 8.38 -19.67 11.89
C PRO A 150 9.89 -19.41 11.87
N THR A 151 10.64 -20.19 11.08
CA THR A 151 12.10 -19.99 10.97
C THR A 151 12.43 -18.68 10.26
N LEU A 152 11.72 -18.32 9.20
CA LEU A 152 11.89 -17.03 8.52
C LEU A 152 11.53 -15.86 9.44
N VAL A 153 10.44 -15.98 10.21
CA VAL A 153 10.04 -14.96 11.19
C VAL A 153 11.10 -14.76 12.27
N LEU A 154 11.74 -15.84 12.74
CA LEU A 154 12.77 -15.76 13.77
C LEU A 154 14.08 -15.11 13.27
N ASN A 155 14.37 -15.23 11.97
CA ASN A 155 15.62 -14.77 11.35
C ASN A 155 15.42 -13.55 10.45
N LYS A 156 14.38 -12.77 10.71
CA LYS A 156 14.14 -11.48 10.03
C LYS A 156 15.31 -10.51 10.25
#